data_AF-A0A956HUZ2-F1
#
_entry.id   AF-A0A956HUZ2-F1
#
_cell.length_a   1.000
_cell.length_b   1.000
_cell.length_c   1.000
_cell.angle_alpha   90.00
_cell.angle_beta   90.00
_cell.angle_gamma   90.00
#
_symmetry.space_group_name_H-M   'P 1'
#
loop_
_entity.id
_entity.type
_entity.pdbx_description
1 polymer ?
#
loop_
_entity_poly.entity_id
_entity_poly.type
_entity_poly.pdbx_seq_one_letter_code
_entity_poly.pdbx_strand_id
1 'polypeptide(L)'
;MSRIALVLVVGALLACKSGPKQKCVSSVQVGSERYSSLGTHSDKAKARESSVIGACIAYCQFGDPTVKAAFDQWKRDNPSSPAKPDSIITIHLQREVKACQSRCDAQTRSGAATLRTECL
;
A
#
# COMPACT_ATOMS: atom_id res chain seq x y z
N MET A 1 -42.51 -21.42 39.43
CA MET A 1 -41.99 -20.20 38.76
C MET A 1 -40.86 -20.66 37.84
N SER A 2 -41.08 -20.60 36.53
CA SER A 2 -40.26 -21.28 35.51
C SER A 2 -39.17 -20.37 34.92
N ARG A 3 -38.19 -21.02 34.30
CA ARG A 3 -36.81 -20.65 33.93
C ARG A 3 -36.63 -19.57 32.85
N ILE A 4 -35.52 -18.83 32.98
CA ILE A 4 -34.53 -18.42 31.95
C ILE A 4 -35.00 -17.58 30.74
N ALA A 5 -34.50 -16.34 30.66
CA ALA A 5 -34.15 -15.56 29.46
C ALA A 5 -33.40 -14.31 29.98
N LEU A 6 -32.32 -13.75 29.44
CA LEU A 6 -31.70 -13.72 28.12
C LEU A 6 -30.31 -13.08 28.40
N VAL A 7 -29.17 -13.78 28.30
CA VAL A 7 -28.42 -14.02 27.07
C VAL A 7 -28.08 -12.70 26.33
N LEU A 8 -26.77 -12.38 26.29
CA LEU A 8 -26.06 -11.55 25.30
C LEU A 8 -26.18 -10.02 25.38
N VAL A 9 -25.55 -9.38 26.38
CA VAL A 9 -25.21 -7.94 26.30
C VAL A 9 -23.71 -7.72 26.55
N VAL A 10 -22.83 -8.57 26.01
CA VAL A 10 -21.40 -8.22 25.83
C VAL A 10 -20.79 -8.98 24.64
N GLY A 11 -21.55 -9.15 23.55
CA GLY A 11 -21.07 -9.76 22.30
C GLY A 11 -20.90 -8.78 21.15
N ALA A 12 -21.02 -7.47 21.40
CA ALA A 12 -21.06 -6.42 20.38
C ALA A 12 -19.75 -5.63 20.22
N LEU A 13 -18.66 -6.11 20.81
CA LEU A 13 -17.30 -5.62 20.55
C LEU A 13 -16.53 -6.79 19.95
N LEU A 14 -15.93 -6.61 18.78
CA LEU A 14 -15.18 -7.62 18.00
C LEU A 14 -15.97 -8.44 16.96
N ALA A 15 -17.05 -7.89 16.41
CA ALA A 15 -17.31 -8.13 14.99
C ALA A 15 -16.30 -7.31 14.15
N CYS A 16 -14.99 -7.58 14.32
CA CYS A 16 -13.95 -7.20 13.37
C CYS A 16 -14.22 -8.03 12.11
N LYS A 17 -15.16 -7.52 11.33
CA LYS A 17 -15.68 -8.13 10.11
C LYS A 17 -14.53 -8.12 9.09
N SER A 18 -13.69 -9.15 9.13
CA SER A 18 -12.88 -9.53 7.98
C SER A 18 -13.86 -9.94 6.88
N GLY A 19 -14.26 -8.96 6.09
CA GLY A 19 -15.16 -9.11 4.96
C GLY A 19 -14.50 -9.83 3.80
N PRO A 20 -15.24 -10.07 2.71
CA PRO A 20 -14.65 -10.59 1.47
C PRO A 20 -13.48 -9.71 1.05
N LYS A 21 -12.41 -10.33 0.57
CA LYS A 21 -11.23 -9.62 0.05
C LYS A 21 -11.67 -8.68 -1.09
N GLN A 22 -11.57 -7.38 -0.86
CA GLN A 22 -11.88 -6.35 -1.85
C GLN A 22 -10.62 -5.97 -2.63
N LYS A 23 -10.77 -5.76 -3.93
CA LYS A 23 -9.71 -5.17 -4.76
C LYS A 23 -9.75 -3.67 -4.57
N CYS A 24 -8.63 -3.07 -4.21
CA CYS A 24 -8.52 -1.63 -4.05
C CYS A 24 -7.45 -1.09 -4.98
N VAL A 25 -7.76 0.01 -5.66
CA VAL A 25 -6.78 0.84 -6.34
C VAL A 25 -6.37 1.95 -5.38
N SER A 26 -5.08 2.03 -5.13
CA SER A 26 -4.46 3.09 -4.36
C SER A 26 -3.68 3.99 -5.30
N SER A 27 -3.72 5.30 -5.07
CA SER A 27 -2.90 6.24 -5.82
C SER A 27 -2.36 7.35 -4.94
N VAL A 28 -1.14 7.79 -5.23
CA VAL A 28 -0.53 8.97 -4.63
C VAL A 28 -0.27 9.99 -5.73
N GLN A 29 -0.64 11.24 -5.47
CA GLN A 29 -0.38 12.36 -6.34
C GLN A 29 0.71 13.24 -5.72
N VAL A 30 1.81 13.39 -6.46
CA VAL A 30 2.98 14.21 -6.08
C VAL A 30 3.18 15.23 -7.20
N GLY A 31 2.97 16.52 -6.90
CA GLY A 31 2.91 17.55 -7.94
C GLY A 31 1.79 17.27 -8.96
N SER A 32 2.14 17.26 -10.24
CA SER A 32 1.20 16.97 -11.34
C SER A 32 1.05 15.48 -11.67
N GLU A 33 1.92 14.61 -11.13
CA GLU A 33 1.96 13.20 -11.49
C GLU A 33 1.21 12.31 -10.49
N ARG A 34 0.64 11.22 -11.00
CA ARG A 34 -0.12 10.24 -10.21
C ARG A 34 0.46 8.85 -10.40
N TYR A 35 0.68 8.16 -9.29
CA TYR A 35 1.22 6.80 -9.26
C TYR A 35 0.24 5.89 -8.55
N SER A 36 -0.08 4.75 -9.17
CA SER A 36 -1.14 3.85 -8.70
C SER A 36 -0.64 2.42 -8.49
N SER A 37 -1.25 1.74 -7.52
CA SER A 37 -1.01 0.34 -7.22
C SER A 37 -2.32 -0.38 -6.88
N LEU A 38 -2.43 -1.64 -7.31
CA LEU A 38 -3.57 -2.50 -7.06
C LEU A 38 -3.28 -3.43 -5.86
N GLY A 39 -4.12 -3.36 -4.84
CA GLY A 39 -4.06 -4.19 -3.63
C GLY A 39 -5.31 -5.04 -3.44
N THR A 40 -5.23 -6.04 -2.57
CA THR A 40 -6.38 -6.85 -2.15
C THR A 40 -6.41 -6.96 -0.63
N HIS A 41 -7.52 -6.56 0.01
CA HIS A 41 -7.61 -6.42 1.46
C HIS A 41 -8.92 -6.97 2.02
N SER A 42 -8.86 -7.59 3.21
CA SER A 42 -10.03 -8.11 3.93
C SER A 42 -10.63 -7.12 4.94
N ASP A 43 -9.97 -5.99 5.16
CA ASP A 43 -10.32 -4.98 6.16
C ASP A 43 -9.98 -3.58 5.63
N LYS A 44 -10.85 -2.59 5.86
CA LYS A 44 -10.68 -1.18 5.43
C LYS A 44 -9.47 -0.49 6.07
N ALA A 45 -9.16 -0.75 7.33
CA ALA A 45 -8.00 -0.18 8.01
C ALA A 45 -6.70 -0.71 7.40
N LYS A 46 -6.64 -2.03 7.18
CA LYS A 46 -5.52 -2.68 6.47
C LYS A 46 -5.46 -2.26 5.00
N ALA A 47 -6.61 -1.99 4.39
CA ALA A 47 -6.67 -1.45 3.03
C ALA A 47 -6.02 -0.08 2.96
N ARG A 48 -6.27 0.83 3.91
CA ARG A 48 -5.64 2.15 3.92
C ARG A 48 -4.12 2.06 4.09
N GLU A 49 -3.64 1.32 5.09
CA GLU A 49 -2.19 1.17 5.33
C GLU A 49 -1.48 0.53 4.13
N SER A 50 -2.04 -0.56 3.60
CA SER A 50 -1.47 -1.21 2.43
C SER A 50 -1.62 -0.39 1.14
N SER A 51 -2.62 0.48 1.05
CA SER A 51 -2.81 1.42 -0.07
C SER A 51 -1.76 2.53 -0.05
N VAL A 52 -1.43 3.06 1.14
CA VAL A 52 -0.29 3.98 1.29
C VAL A 52 0.98 3.29 0.79
N ILE A 53 1.26 2.08 1.27
CA ILE A 53 2.44 1.32 0.89
C ILE A 53 2.48 1.06 -0.62
N GLY A 54 1.40 0.58 -1.21
CA GLY A 54 1.32 0.27 -2.64
C GLY A 54 1.54 1.50 -3.52
N ALA A 55 0.81 2.59 -3.24
CA ALA A 55 0.94 3.83 -4.00
C ALA A 55 2.34 4.46 -3.84
N CYS A 56 2.90 4.44 -2.63
CA CYS A 56 4.25 4.94 -2.39
C CYS A 56 5.33 4.06 -3.05
N ILE A 57 5.17 2.74 -3.12
CA ILE A 57 6.05 1.86 -3.91
C ILE A 57 6.04 2.27 -5.38
N ALA A 58 4.85 2.49 -5.94
CA ALA A 58 4.71 2.91 -7.34
C ALA A 58 5.38 4.27 -7.58
N TYR A 59 5.18 5.24 -6.69
CA TYR A 59 5.91 6.52 -6.76
C TYR A 59 7.43 6.31 -6.67
N CYS A 60 7.92 5.51 -5.74
CA CYS A 60 9.35 5.27 -5.62
C CYS A 60 9.94 4.61 -6.87
N GLN A 61 9.24 3.65 -7.46
CA GLN A 61 9.69 2.97 -8.68
C GLN A 61 9.80 3.90 -9.90
N PHE A 62 8.81 4.77 -10.08
CA PHE A 62 8.63 5.47 -11.35
C PHE A 62 8.81 6.98 -11.26
N GLY A 63 8.63 7.57 -10.09
CA GLY A 63 8.68 9.01 -9.84
C GLY A 63 9.90 9.48 -9.03
N ASP A 64 10.42 8.67 -8.09
CA ASP A 64 11.64 9.06 -7.36
C ASP A 64 12.88 8.88 -8.26
N PRO A 65 13.64 9.96 -8.56
CA PRO A 65 14.71 9.90 -9.55
C PRO A 65 15.85 8.97 -9.13
N THR A 66 16.13 8.88 -7.83
CA THR A 66 17.21 8.03 -7.29
C THR A 66 16.84 6.55 -7.42
N VAL A 67 15.65 6.17 -6.97
CA VAL A 67 15.17 4.79 -7.06
C VAL A 67 14.95 4.38 -8.53
N LYS A 68 14.39 5.27 -9.35
CA LYS A 68 14.21 5.03 -10.79
C LYS A 68 15.55 4.78 -11.49
N ALA A 69 16.57 5.61 -11.23
CA ALA A 69 17.89 5.43 -11.82
C ALA A 69 18.52 4.09 -11.41
N ALA A 70 18.38 3.72 -10.13
CA ALA A 70 18.90 2.45 -9.62
C ALA A 70 18.14 1.24 -10.21
N PHE A 71 16.82 1.36 -10.40
CA PHE A 71 16.03 0.32 -11.06
C PHE A 71 16.37 0.17 -12.54
N ASP A 72 16.55 1.30 -13.25
CA ASP A 72 16.96 1.29 -14.66
C ASP A 72 18.37 0.71 -14.83
N GLN A 73 19.29 0.98 -13.91
CA GLN A 73 20.61 0.35 -13.88
C GLN A 73 20.50 -1.17 -13.65
N TRP A 74 19.75 -1.59 -12.63
CA TRP A 74 19.57 -3.01 -12.34
C TRP A 74 18.97 -3.78 -13.54
N LYS A 75 17.99 -3.21 -14.25
CA LYS A 75 17.42 -3.81 -15.47
C LYS A 75 18.45 -3.97 -16.58
N ARG A 76 19.34 -2.99 -16.76
CA ARG A 76 20.45 -3.09 -17.74
C ARG A 76 21.41 -4.22 -17.37
N ASP A 77 21.70 -4.37 -16.08
CA ASP A 77 22.61 -5.39 -15.57
C ASP A 77 21.96 -6.80 -15.56
N ASN A 78 20.62 -6.87 -15.57
CA ASN A 78 19.85 -8.12 -15.44
C ASN A 78 18.75 -8.26 -16.52
N PRO A 79 19.11 -8.27 -17.82
CA PRO A 79 18.13 -8.20 -18.91
C PRO A 79 17.20 -9.41 -19.02
N SER A 80 17.59 -10.57 -18.47
CA SER A 80 16.80 -11.81 -18.47
C SER A 80 15.89 -11.97 -17.24
N SER A 81 16.04 -11.12 -16.21
CA SER A 81 15.17 -11.21 -15.05
C SER A 81 13.79 -10.67 -15.41
N PRO A 82 12.71 -11.45 -15.17
CA PRO A 82 11.37 -10.89 -15.21
C PRO A 82 11.32 -9.89 -14.04
N ALA A 83 11.38 -8.61 -14.36
CA ALA A 83 11.23 -7.54 -13.39
C ALA A 83 9.82 -7.66 -12.79
N LYS A 84 9.64 -8.52 -11.79
CA LYS A 84 8.56 -8.38 -10.83
C LYS A 84 9.00 -7.20 -9.97
N PRO A 85 8.45 -6.00 -10.23
CA PRO A 85 9.01 -4.77 -9.68
C PRO A 85 9.00 -4.86 -8.15
N ASP A 86 7.97 -5.48 -7.58
CA ASP A 86 7.74 -5.53 -6.14
C ASP A 86 8.69 -6.44 -5.37
N SER A 87 9.22 -7.52 -5.97
CA SER A 87 10.10 -8.46 -5.24
C SER A 87 11.58 -8.12 -5.40
N ILE A 88 11.99 -7.70 -6.59
CA ILE A 88 13.40 -7.46 -6.91
C ILE A 88 13.87 -6.11 -6.36
N ILE A 89 13.06 -5.07 -6.52
CA ILE A 89 13.37 -3.73 -6.00
C ILE A 89 13.46 -3.76 -4.47
N THR A 90 12.65 -4.60 -3.83
CA THR A 90 12.65 -4.73 -2.37
C THR A 90 13.85 -5.49 -1.83
N ILE A 91 14.61 -6.22 -2.65
CA ILE A 91 15.84 -6.92 -2.23
C ILE A 91 17.08 -6.09 -2.58
N HIS A 92 17.22 -5.65 -3.83
CA HIS A 92 18.43 -4.96 -4.28
C HIS A 92 18.43 -3.46 -3.98
N LEU A 93 17.25 -2.84 -3.96
CA LEU A 93 17.08 -1.39 -3.71
C LEU A 93 16.34 -1.15 -2.39
N GLN A 94 16.40 -2.12 -1.47
CA GLN A 94 15.59 -2.12 -0.26
C GLN A 94 15.79 -0.83 0.55
N ARG A 95 17.03 -0.34 0.62
CA ARG A 95 17.38 0.84 1.41
C ARG A 95 16.78 2.10 0.78
N GLU A 96 16.99 2.29 -0.51
CA GLU A 96 16.52 3.44 -1.29
C GLU A 96 15.00 3.49 -1.30
N VAL A 97 14.37 2.33 -1.48
CA VAL A 97 12.91 2.17 -1.51
C VAL A 97 12.31 2.41 -0.14
N LYS A 98 12.89 1.88 0.96
CA LYS A 98 12.42 2.18 2.32
C LYS A 98 12.54 3.66 2.65
N ALA A 99 13.65 4.30 2.27
CA ALA A 99 13.84 5.73 2.48
C ALA A 99 12.82 6.54 1.69
N CYS A 100 12.58 6.19 0.42
CA CYS A 100 11.58 6.84 -0.42
C CYS A 100 10.14 6.63 0.11
N GLN A 101 9.79 5.39 0.52
CA GLN A 101 8.49 5.09 1.11
C GLN A 101 8.24 5.91 2.37
N SER A 102 9.23 6.03 3.25
CA SER A 102 9.12 6.85 4.46
C SER A 102 8.89 8.33 4.13
N ARG A 103 9.56 8.87 3.12
CA ARG A 103 9.32 10.25 2.63
C ARG A 103 7.92 10.40 2.05
N CYS A 104 7.48 9.46 1.22
CA CYS A 104 6.16 9.47 0.61
C CYS A 104 5.05 9.40 1.66
N ASP A 105 5.15 8.50 2.65
CA ASP A 105 4.22 8.42 3.77
C ASP A 105 4.19 9.75 4.55
N ALA A 106 5.36 10.32 4.88
CA ALA A 106 5.43 11.64 5.52
C ALA A 106 4.79 12.77 4.67
N GLN A 107 4.94 12.74 3.35
CA GLN A 107 4.28 13.68 2.43
C GLN A 107 2.75 13.50 2.42
N THR A 108 2.25 12.26 2.47
CA THR A 108 0.81 12.01 2.56
C THR A 108 0.23 12.48 3.90
N ARG A 109 0.98 12.32 5.01
CA ARG A 109 0.56 12.76 6.35
C ARG A 109 0.60 14.28 6.52
N SER A 110 1.57 14.94 5.90
CA SER A 110 1.70 16.41 5.93
C SER A 110 0.79 17.12 4.91
N GLY A 111 0.11 16.38 4.03
CA GLY A 111 -0.73 16.93 2.96
C GLY A 111 0.03 17.43 1.74
N ALA A 112 1.36 17.28 1.70
CA ALA A 112 2.19 17.61 0.54
C ALA A 112 1.97 16.65 -0.65
N ALA A 113 1.47 15.45 -0.39
CA ALA A 113 1.00 14.50 -1.39
C ALA A 113 -0.43 14.06 -1.08
N THR A 114 -1.26 13.89 -2.12
CA THR A 114 -2.64 13.43 -1.95
C THR A 114 -2.74 11.93 -2.18
N LEU A 115 -3.18 11.18 -1.17
CA LEU A 115 -3.50 9.76 -1.30
C LEU A 115 -4.98 9.57 -1.60
N ARG A 116 -5.30 8.73 -2.58
CA ARG A 116 -6.66 8.23 -2.83
C ARG A 116 -6.68 6.71 -2.82
N THR A 117 -7.77 6.15 -2.27
CA THR A 117 -8.01 4.71 -2.26
C THR A 117 -9.45 4.44 -2.64
N GLU A 118 -9.64 3.62 -3.65
CA GLU A 118 -10.94 3.22 -4.18
C GLU A 118 -11.02 1.69 -4.14
N CYS A 119 -11.98 1.14 -3.38
CA CYS A 119 -12.19 -0.30 -3.25
C CYS A 119 -13.48 -0.73 -3.94
N LEU A 120 -13.41 -1.86 -4.66
CA LEU A 120 -14.51 -2.50 -5.37
C LEU A 120 -15.28 -3.49 -4.48
#